data_AF-A0A956AVS1-F1
#
_entry.id   AF-A0A956AVS1-F1
#
_cell.length_a   1.000
_cell.length_b   1.000
_cell.length_c   1.000
_cell.angle_alpha   90.00
_cell.angle_beta   90.00
_cell.angle_gamma   90.00
#
_symmetry.space_group_name_H-M   'P 1'
#
loop_
_entity.id
_entity.type
_entity.pdbx_description
1 polymer ?
#
loop_
_entity_poly.entity_id
_entity_poly.type
_entity_poly.pdbx_seq_one_letter_code
_entity_poly.pdbx_strand_id
1 'polypeptide(L)'
;MSTPPLHPHERAHFARHGYVILRELLDPETEEALGSAVRQDLGGARSLKGYTGQFRSLTYTLDHSGALLEGLCENAAFAATLADIVDDKPVFTQGVAFALQPDARPGLGWHFGISSFCFTEPDALAFSLWMPFTPI
;
A
#
# COMPACT_ATOMS: atom_id res chain seq x y z
N MET A 1 -10.68 14.46 -5.25
CA MET A 1 -10.95 13.06 -4.86
C MET A 1 -12.38 12.80 -4.47
N SER A 2 -13.06 11.97 -5.26
CA SER A 2 -14.26 11.23 -4.87
C SER A 2 -13.92 9.75 -5.01
N THR A 3 -13.94 9.00 -3.91
CA THR A 3 -13.73 7.55 -3.93
C THR A 3 -15.08 6.85 -4.13
N PRO A 4 -15.19 5.81 -4.98
CA PRO A 4 -16.44 5.07 -5.14
C PRO A 4 -16.88 4.45 -3.79
N PRO A 5 -18.18 4.42 -3.49
CA PRO A 5 -18.67 3.81 -2.26
C PRO A 5 -18.44 2.29 -2.29
N LEU A 6 -18.02 1.74 -1.16
CA LEU A 6 -17.80 0.31 -1.00
C LEU A 6 -19.13 -0.45 -1.11
N HIS A 7 -19.17 -1.49 -1.93
CA HIS A 7 -20.34 -2.35 -2.06
C HIS A 7 -20.43 -3.34 -0.89
N PRO A 8 -21.64 -3.70 -0.39
CA PRO A 8 -21.80 -4.63 0.74
C PRO A 8 -21.13 -6.00 0.55
N HIS A 9 -20.99 -6.46 -0.70
CA HIS A 9 -20.32 -7.72 -1.00
C HIS A 9 -18.80 -7.66 -0.79
N GLU A 10 -18.20 -6.48 -0.92
CA GLU A 10 -16.76 -6.25 -0.74
C GLU A 10 -16.36 -6.41 0.74
N ARG A 11 -17.16 -5.86 1.66
CA ARG A 11 -16.98 -6.06 3.11
C ARG A 11 -17.11 -7.52 3.51
N ALA A 12 -18.17 -8.18 3.04
CA ALA A 12 -18.39 -9.59 3.35
C ALA A 12 -17.26 -10.47 2.81
N HIS A 13 -16.73 -10.13 1.63
CA HIS A 13 -15.58 -10.81 1.05
C HIS A 13 -14.31 -10.58 1.88
N PHE A 14 -14.02 -9.35 2.28
CA PHE A 14 -12.87 -9.03 3.12
C PHE A 14 -12.91 -9.79 4.46
N ALA A 15 -14.04 -9.74 5.17
CA ALA A 15 -14.20 -10.44 6.45
C ALA A 15 -14.04 -11.97 6.33
N ARG A 16 -14.41 -12.55 5.19
CA ARG A 16 -14.34 -14.00 4.95
C ARG A 16 -12.99 -14.46 4.42
N HIS A 17 -12.33 -13.65 3.61
CA HIS A 17 -11.17 -14.08 2.82
C HIS A 17 -9.87 -13.34 3.18
N GLY A 18 -9.94 -12.27 3.98
CA GLY A 18 -8.79 -11.46 4.40
C GLY A 18 -8.24 -10.52 3.33
N TYR A 19 -8.94 -10.36 2.19
CA TYR A 19 -8.56 -9.42 1.13
C TYR A 19 -9.79 -8.91 0.38
N VAL A 20 -9.64 -7.78 -0.31
CA VAL A 20 -10.62 -7.22 -1.24
C VAL A 20 -9.88 -6.42 -2.31
N ILE A 21 -10.43 -6.37 -3.52
CA ILE A 21 -9.85 -5.62 -4.64
C ILE A 21 -10.69 -4.36 -4.84
N LEU A 22 -10.09 -3.20 -4.57
CA LEU A 22 -10.71 -1.89 -4.77
C LEU A 22 -10.28 -1.36 -6.14
N ARG A 23 -11.23 -1.23 -7.06
CA ARG A 23 -10.97 -0.62 -8.37
C ARG A 23 -11.22 0.88 -8.27
N GLU A 24 -10.38 1.66 -8.96
CA GLU A 24 -10.55 3.13 -9.03
C GLU A 24 -10.61 3.79 -7.64
N LEU A 25 -9.82 3.27 -6.69
CA LEU A 25 -9.72 3.80 -5.32
C LEU A 25 -9.23 5.26 -5.32
N LEU A 26 -8.31 5.56 -6.23
CA LEU A 26 -7.72 6.87 -6.42
C LEU A 26 -8.25 7.48 -7.72
N ASP A 27 -8.38 8.81 -7.75
CA ASP A 27 -8.57 9.50 -9.02
C ASP A 27 -7.25 9.53 -9.83
N PRO A 28 -7.31 9.71 -11.16
CA PRO A 28 -6.14 9.62 -12.01
C PRO A 28 -5.03 10.62 -11.67
N GLU A 29 -5.38 11.79 -11.14
CA GLU A 29 -4.41 12.81 -10.73
C GLU A 29 -3.63 12.35 -9.50
N THR A 30 -4.32 11.80 -8.50
CA THR A 30 -3.73 11.26 -7.28
C THR A 30 -2.89 10.02 -7.58
N GLU A 31 -3.37 9.14 -8.46
CA GLU A 31 -2.63 7.95 -8.91
C GLU A 31 -1.31 8.34 -9.58
N GLU A 32 -1.31 9.33 -10.49
CA GLU A 32 -0.10 9.77 -11.17
C GLU A 32 0.87 10.49 -10.22
N ALA A 33 0.37 11.29 -9.29
CA ALA A 33 1.19 11.95 -8.28
C ALA A 33 1.90 10.92 -7.38
N LEU A 34 1.17 9.91 -6.90
CA LEU A 34 1.73 8.83 -6.08
C LEU A 34 2.69 7.94 -6.89
N GLY A 35 2.35 7.61 -8.13
CA GLY A 35 3.23 6.88 -9.03
C GLY A 35 4.53 7.64 -9.31
N SER A 36 4.47 8.96 -9.47
CA SER A 36 5.65 9.80 -9.64
C SER A 36 6.54 9.85 -8.39
N ALA A 37 5.94 9.98 -7.20
CA ALA A 37 6.67 9.91 -5.93
C ALA A 37 7.37 8.55 -5.75
N VAL A 38 6.67 7.45 -6.04
CA VAL A 38 7.22 6.09 -6.04
C VAL A 38 8.43 5.98 -6.97
N ARG A 39 8.30 6.44 -8.22
CA ARG A 39 9.40 6.39 -9.22
C ARG A 39 10.61 7.23 -8.78
N GLN A 40 10.37 8.41 -8.20
CA GLN A 40 11.41 9.29 -7.68
C GLN A 40 12.18 8.62 -6.54
N ASP A 41 11.47 8.11 -5.52
CA ASP A 41 12.11 7.49 -4.35
C ASP A 41 12.84 6.20 -4.72
N LEU A 42 12.29 5.40 -5.64
CA LEU A 42 12.95 4.21 -6.17
C LEU A 42 14.17 4.54 -7.04
N GLY A 43 14.18 5.69 -7.73
CA GLY A 43 15.32 6.16 -8.51
C GLY A 43 16.53 6.53 -7.63
N GLY A 44 16.27 6.98 -6.40
CA GLY A 44 17.31 7.24 -5.39
C GLY A 44 17.67 6.02 -4.53
N ALA A 45 16.79 5.02 -4.44
CA ALA A 45 16.98 3.84 -3.61
C ALA A 45 18.07 2.90 -4.15
N ARG A 46 19.03 2.54 -3.29
CA ARG A 46 19.99 1.47 -3.60
C ARG A 46 19.38 0.12 -3.24
N SER A 47 19.65 -0.91 -4.04
CA SER A 47 19.31 -2.30 -3.71
C SER A 47 19.77 -2.63 -2.29
N LEU A 48 18.82 -2.92 -1.40
CA LEU A 48 19.11 -3.31 -0.03
C LEU A 48 19.78 -4.68 -0.07
N LYS A 49 21.09 -4.72 0.22
CA LYS A 49 21.96 -5.92 0.19
C LYS A 49 21.51 -7.09 1.09
N GLY A 50 20.33 -7.05 1.70
CA GLY A 50 19.74 -8.11 2.53
C GLY A 50 18.48 -8.76 1.95
N TYR A 51 17.78 -8.13 1.01
CA TYR A 51 16.65 -8.75 0.32
C TYR A 51 17.17 -9.51 -0.90
N THR A 52 17.06 -10.84 -0.85
CA THR A 52 17.67 -11.79 -1.79
C THR A 52 17.24 -11.57 -3.24
N GLY A 53 17.90 -10.70 -4.00
CA GLY A 53 17.80 -10.59 -5.47
C GLY A 53 16.42 -10.38 -6.11
N GLN A 54 15.34 -10.30 -5.33
CA GLN A 54 13.95 -10.23 -5.79
C GLN A 54 13.54 -8.82 -6.20
N PHE A 55 14.16 -7.82 -5.59
CA PHE A 55 13.88 -6.41 -5.83
C PHE A 55 15.04 -5.75 -6.57
N ARG A 56 14.71 -5.08 -7.67
CA ARG A 56 15.61 -4.14 -8.33
C ARG A 56 15.87 -2.93 -7.44
N SER A 57 14.82 -2.43 -6.80
CA SER A 57 14.85 -1.31 -5.85
C SER A 57 13.75 -1.49 -4.80
N LEU A 58 14.00 -1.00 -3.58
CA LEU A 58 13.10 -1.07 -2.44
C LEU A 58 13.40 0.11 -1.51
N THR A 59 12.36 0.78 -1.03
CA THR A 59 12.44 1.86 -0.05
C THR A 59 11.31 1.75 0.98
N TYR A 60 11.64 2.11 2.22
CA TYR A 60 10.71 2.20 3.35
C TYR A 60 10.38 3.65 3.73
N THR A 61 10.86 4.60 2.92
CA THR A 61 10.69 6.04 3.15
C THR A 61 9.89 6.67 2.00
N LEU A 62 8.88 5.96 1.50
CA LEU A 62 7.99 6.47 0.46
C LEU A 62 7.39 7.80 0.91
N ASP A 63 7.50 8.83 0.06
CA ASP A 63 7.11 10.21 0.37
C ASP A 63 7.74 10.68 1.68
N HIS A 64 9.07 10.81 1.68
CA HIS A 64 9.83 11.19 2.87
C HIS A 64 9.36 12.52 3.51
N SER A 65 8.83 13.45 2.71
CA SER A 65 8.21 14.68 3.18
C SER A 65 6.85 14.47 3.85
N GLY A 66 6.18 13.34 3.58
CA GLY A 66 4.88 12.97 4.12
C GLY A 66 3.69 13.70 3.48
N ALA A 67 3.89 14.80 2.77
CA ALA A 67 2.82 15.68 2.32
C ALA A 67 1.78 15.01 1.41
N LEU A 68 2.20 14.09 0.53
CA LEU A 68 1.29 13.39 -0.37
C LEU A 68 0.48 12.33 0.39
N LEU A 69 1.16 11.52 1.21
CA LEU A 69 0.52 10.46 1.99
C LEU A 69 -0.36 11.03 3.10
N GLU A 70 0.06 12.11 3.74
CA GLU A 70 -0.72 12.86 4.72
C GLU A 70 -1.98 13.41 4.06
N GLY A 71 -1.86 14.11 2.92
CA GLY A 71 -3.02 14.61 2.17
C GLY A 71 -3.98 13.51 1.73
N LEU A 72 -3.46 12.34 1.35
CA LEU A 72 -4.29 11.17 1.02
C LEU A 72 -5.02 10.63 2.27
N CYS A 73 -4.33 10.51 3.40
CA CYS A 73 -4.92 10.04 4.66
C CYS A 73 -5.94 11.03 5.24
N GLU A 74 -5.76 12.34 5.00
CA GLU A 74 -6.71 13.39 5.39
C GLU A 74 -7.92 13.47 4.45
N ASN A 75 -7.87 12.82 3.29
CA ASN A 75 -9.01 12.77 2.39
C ASN A 75 -10.18 11.98 3.01
N ALA A 76 -11.29 12.66 3.29
CA ALA A 76 -12.44 12.06 3.96
C ALA A 76 -13.04 10.86 3.21
N ALA A 77 -13.07 10.88 1.88
CA ALA A 77 -13.63 9.77 1.10
C ALA A 77 -12.73 8.53 1.14
N PHE A 78 -11.41 8.74 1.03
CA PHE A 78 -10.42 7.67 1.17
C PHE A 78 -10.44 7.06 2.57
N ALA A 79 -10.37 7.89 3.60
CA ALA A 79 -10.40 7.46 4.99
C ALA A 79 -11.70 6.72 5.33
N ALA A 80 -12.85 7.22 4.87
CA ALA A 80 -14.14 6.55 5.06
C ALA A 80 -14.21 5.19 4.36
N THR A 81 -13.66 5.08 3.15
CA THR A 81 -13.62 3.82 2.40
C THR A 81 -12.80 2.76 3.15
N LEU A 82 -11.60 3.12 3.62
CA LEU A 82 -10.78 2.20 4.40
C LEU A 82 -11.44 1.82 5.74
N ALA A 83 -12.07 2.79 6.41
CA ALA A 83 -12.75 2.54 7.66
C ALA A 83 -13.94 1.57 7.50
N ASP A 84 -14.70 1.69 6.41
CA ASP A 84 -15.82 0.77 6.13
C ASP A 84 -15.35 -0.65 5.80
N ILE A 85 -14.14 -0.85 5.27
CA ILE A 85 -13.57 -2.18 5.00
C ILE A 85 -13.15 -2.87 6.30
N VAL A 86 -12.46 -2.12 7.16
CA VAL A 86 -11.80 -2.68 8.36
C VAL A 86 -12.66 -2.63 9.62
N ASP A 87 -13.84 -1.98 9.54
CA ASP A 87 -14.77 -1.74 10.66
C ASP A 87 -14.10 -1.00 11.84
N ASP A 88 -13.15 -0.12 11.52
CA ASP A 88 -12.39 0.69 12.48
C ASP A 88 -11.78 1.92 11.78
N LYS A 89 -11.16 2.85 12.52
CA LYS A 89 -10.40 3.96 11.97
C LYS A 89 -8.92 3.58 11.85
N PRO A 90 -8.41 3.20 10.66
CA PRO A 90 -7.01 2.83 10.50
C PRO A 90 -6.09 4.05 10.64
N VAL A 91 -4.87 3.79 11.11
CA VAL A 91 -3.77 4.76 11.14
C VAL A 91 -2.69 4.31 10.16
N PHE A 92 -2.18 5.24 9.36
CA PHE A 92 -1.06 4.96 8.47
C PHE A 92 0.23 4.80 9.27
N THR A 93 0.94 3.68 9.07
CA THR A 93 2.15 3.35 9.83
C THR A 93 3.41 3.36 8.99
N GLN A 94 3.35 2.87 7.75
CA GLN A 94 4.51 2.78 6.87
C GLN A 94 4.11 2.71 5.39
N GLY A 95 4.85 3.44 4.56
CA GLY A 95 4.81 3.35 3.12
C GLY A 95 6.02 2.59 2.60
N VAL A 96 5.77 1.57 1.77
CA VAL A 96 6.81 0.76 1.14
C VAL A 96 6.63 0.82 -0.36
N ALA A 97 7.70 1.16 -1.07
CA ALA A 97 7.74 1.11 -2.53
C ALA A 97 8.85 0.18 -2.97
N PHE A 98 8.60 -0.61 -4.01
CA PHE A 98 9.59 -1.52 -4.58
C PHE A 98 9.35 -1.74 -6.07
N ALA A 99 10.40 -2.08 -6.78
CA ALA A 99 10.35 -2.61 -8.13
C ALA A 99 10.89 -4.05 -8.12
N LEU A 100 10.13 -4.98 -8.68
CA LEU A 100 10.57 -6.36 -8.87
C LEU A 100 11.68 -6.41 -9.94
N GLN A 101 12.60 -7.34 -9.75
CA GLN A 101 13.64 -7.65 -10.73
C GLN A 101 13.03 -8.59 -11.81
N PRO A 102 12.91 -8.18 -13.09
CA PRO A 102 12.15 -8.94 -14.11
C PRO A 102 12.67 -10.35 -14.39
N ASP A 103 13.97 -10.57 -14.19
CA ASP A 103 14.71 -11.81 -14.43
C ASP A 103 15.04 -12.59 -13.15
N ALA A 104 14.66 -12.06 -11.97
CA ALA A 104 14.72 -12.83 -10.73
C ALA A 104 13.61 -13.88 -10.69
N ARG A 105 13.82 -14.96 -9.90
CA ARG A 105 12.83 -16.04 -9.69
C ARG A 105 11.42 -15.44 -9.46
N PRO A 106 10.36 -16.07 -9.98
CA PRO A 106 9.04 -15.43 -10.02
C PRO A 106 8.51 -15.24 -8.60
N GLY A 107 8.46 -13.99 -8.18
CA GLY A 107 7.76 -13.58 -6.98
C GLY A 107 8.59 -13.53 -5.69
N LEU A 108 7.96 -12.92 -4.70
CA LEU A 108 8.42 -12.90 -3.34
C LEU A 108 8.18 -14.28 -2.71
N GLY A 109 9.08 -14.72 -1.83
CA GLY A 109 8.83 -15.92 -1.03
C GLY A 109 7.54 -15.76 -0.22
N TRP A 110 6.78 -16.84 -0.06
CA TRP A 110 5.64 -16.86 0.85
C TRP A 110 6.10 -16.46 2.25
N HIS A 111 5.47 -15.45 2.81
CA HIS A 111 5.78 -14.95 4.15
C HIS A 111 4.50 -14.39 4.77
N PHE A 112 4.48 -14.34 6.10
CA PHE A 112 3.44 -13.62 6.84
C PHE A 112 3.88 -12.16 7.01
N GLY A 113 3.02 -11.23 6.63
CA GLY A 113 3.30 -9.79 6.76
C GLY A 113 3.46 -9.30 8.21
N ILE A 114 3.14 -10.14 9.21
CA ILE A 114 3.21 -9.78 10.63
C ILE A 114 4.61 -9.35 11.07
N SER A 115 5.69 -9.87 10.46
CA SER A 115 7.05 -9.40 10.77
C SER A 115 7.42 -8.08 10.09
N SER A 116 6.58 -7.59 9.19
CA SER A 116 6.82 -6.42 8.34
C SER A 116 5.98 -5.21 8.75
N PHE A 117 5.06 -5.35 9.71
CA PHE A 117 4.21 -4.26 10.17
C PHE A 117 4.76 -3.59 11.43
N CYS A 118 4.66 -2.26 11.46
CA CYS A 118 4.87 -1.47 12.67
C CYS A 118 3.57 -1.47 13.48
N PHE A 119 3.44 -2.37 14.45
CA PHE A 119 2.31 -2.36 15.38
C PHE A 119 2.49 -1.26 16.42
N THR A 120 1.38 -0.59 16.76
CA THR A 120 1.34 0.35 17.89
C THR A 120 1.07 -0.38 19.20
N GLU A 121 0.34 -1.51 19.18
CA GLU A 121 -0.03 -2.30 20.35
C GLU A 121 -0.02 -3.83 20.04
N PRO A 122 0.16 -4.72 21.04
CA PRO A 122 0.28 -6.16 20.81
C PRO A 122 -0.94 -6.85 20.20
N ASP A 123 -2.13 -6.29 20.39
CA ASP A 123 -3.42 -6.77 19.91
C ASP A 123 -3.98 -5.90 18.75
N ALA A 124 -3.23 -4.90 18.31
CA ALA A 124 -3.63 -4.07 17.19
C ALA A 124 -3.73 -4.89 15.90
N LEU A 125 -4.87 -4.77 15.21
CA LEU A 125 -5.02 -5.27 13.86
C LEU A 125 -4.23 -4.40 12.88
N ALA A 126 -3.54 -5.06 11.95
CA ALA A 126 -2.81 -4.38 10.88
C ALA A 126 -3.30 -4.86 9.51
N PHE A 127 -3.40 -3.90 8.59
CA PHE A 127 -3.86 -4.12 7.23
C PHE A 127 -2.86 -3.53 6.25
N SER A 128 -2.78 -4.11 5.05
CA SER A 128 -1.93 -3.59 3.97
C SER A 128 -2.76 -3.21 2.76
N LEU A 129 -2.55 -2.01 2.24
CA LEU A 129 -3.06 -1.58 0.95
C LEU A 129 -1.94 -1.73 -0.10
N TRP A 130 -2.20 -2.52 -1.15
CA TRP A 130 -1.26 -2.73 -2.25
C TRP A 130 -1.76 -2.01 -3.49
N MET A 131 -0.93 -1.13 -4.04
CA MET A 131 -1.25 -0.34 -5.23
C MET A 131 -0.19 -0.57 -6.30
N PRO A 132 -0.56 -1.19 -7.44
CA PRO A 132 0.36 -1.30 -8.56
C PRO A 132 0.41 0.00 -9.36
N PHE A 133 1.62 0.47 -9.67
CA PHE A 133 1.86 1.61 -10.58
C PHE A 133 2.33 1.17 -11.97
N THR A 134 2.14 -0.12 -12.27
CA THR A 134 2.34 -0.75 -13.57
C THR A 134 1.17 -1.70 -13.81
N PRO A 135 0.70 -1.87 -15.06
CA PRO A 135 -0.35 -2.84 -15.35
C PRO A 135 -0.01 -4.25 -14.80
N ILE A 136 -0.98 -4.87 -14.11
CA ILE A 136 -0.94 -6.27 -13.65
C ILE A 136 -1.67 -7.15 -14.65
#